data_AF-A0A158PHQ4-F1
#
_entry.id   AF-A0A158PHQ4-F1
#
_cell.length_a   1.000
_cell.length_b   1.000
_cell.length_c   1.000
_cell.angle_alpha   90.00
_cell.angle_beta   90.00
_cell.angle_gamma   90.00
#
_symmetry.space_group_name_H-M   'P 1'
#
loop_
_entity.id
_entity.type
_entity.pdbx_description
1 polymer ?
#
loop_
_entity_poly.entity_id
_entity_poly.type
_entity_poly.pdbx_seq_one_letter_code
_entity_poly.pdbx_strand_id
1 'polypeptide(L)'
;MGVELQRRFETMKNCFGQLETDIEWIEYQSARNGFYTTADLPAVKPLKDLTGTLHLLCTGNRMHSLDFRIHITHRNHHSPTFTKSEYRFYVPMTLSVGAKIGNMEVHDNDPVIYNSERSLSFTQEQPLLAVLADGALILKEELSTQAPFKPIRMGVFAIDYGSPQLFSLANLTIVPVTVSQVQGLRVNVATEDYQVFEWGAPYYGQPLKYRLTIARGEAMHYEKELDGRTNIALTKVAISPSGNFTFKVAAVDANGETPSEWQRLTCDGECGSGGIPLCFYGAFNRLEQFVDFRGAHCQCFHGFVGVGCEKTDHCPTEKTIDTYGGLDWREVSANATVQVPCEANIWIA
;
A
#
# COMPACT_ATOMS: atom_id res chain seq x y z
N MET A 1 23.69 26.76 6.29
CA MET A 1 24.99 27.36 5.92
C MET A 1 25.60 26.50 4.82
N GLY A 2 26.08 27.09 3.71
CA GLY A 2 26.67 26.29 2.62
C GLY A 2 28.00 25.65 3.03
N VAL A 3 28.28 24.45 2.52
CA VAL A 3 29.49 23.64 2.84
C VAL A 3 30.80 24.43 2.61
N GLU A 4 30.82 25.27 1.58
CA GLU A 4 31.98 26.09 1.22
C GLU A 4 32.23 27.25 2.20
N LEU A 5 31.16 27.85 2.72
CA LEU A 5 31.24 28.89 3.74
C LEU A 5 31.74 28.30 5.06
N GLN A 6 31.25 27.10 5.42
CA GLN A 6 31.68 26.38 6.62
C GLN A 6 33.17 26.02 6.59
N ARG A 7 33.64 25.53 5.44
CA ARG A 7 35.07 25.24 5.23
C ARG A 7 35.94 26.49 5.30
N ARG A 8 35.46 27.64 4.81
CA ARG A 8 36.14 28.93 4.98
C ARG A 8 36.23 29.33 6.45
N PHE A 9 35.14 29.22 7.21
CA PHE A 9 35.14 29.54 8.65
C PHE A 9 36.10 28.67 9.47
N GLU A 10 36.21 27.37 9.17
CA GLU A 10 37.13 26.45 9.87
C GLU A 10 38.62 26.82 9.71
N THR A 11 38.96 27.51 8.61
CA THR A 11 40.33 28.01 8.36
C THR A 11 40.64 29.34 9.07
N MET A 12 39.62 30.07 9.52
CA MET A 12 39.75 31.39 10.14
C MET A 12 39.81 31.28 11.68
N LYS A 13 40.91 30.73 12.21
CA LYS A 13 41.16 30.63 13.65
C LYS A 13 41.77 31.93 14.19
N ASN A 14 41.41 32.33 15.41
CA ASN A 14 41.90 33.54 16.11
C ASN A 14 41.51 34.86 15.44
N CYS A 15 40.27 34.97 14.96
CA CYS A 15 39.72 36.21 14.43
C CYS A 15 38.66 36.77 15.38
N PHE A 16 38.62 38.09 15.54
CA PHE A 16 37.57 38.81 16.24
C PHE A 16 36.53 39.30 15.24
N GLY A 17 35.25 38.99 15.47
CA GLY A 17 34.16 39.43 14.62
C GLY A 17 33.55 40.76 15.06
N GLN A 18 33.41 41.67 14.12
CA GLN A 18 32.65 42.91 14.24
C GLN A 18 31.49 42.87 13.24
N LEU A 19 30.28 43.15 13.72
CA LEU A 19 29.07 43.09 12.93
C LEU A 19 28.64 44.48 12.47
N GLU A 20 28.45 44.67 11.16
CA GLU A 20 27.87 45.87 10.56
C GLU A 20 26.49 45.54 9.99
N THR A 21 25.42 46.01 10.63
CA THR A 21 24.04 45.75 10.20
C THR A 21 23.06 46.75 10.80
N ASP A 22 21.95 47.01 10.10
CA ASP A 22 20.82 47.82 10.60
C ASP A 22 19.85 47.01 11.49
N ILE A 23 20.23 45.79 11.87
CA ILE A 23 19.38 44.84 12.57
C ILE A 23 19.69 44.89 14.06
N GLU A 24 18.83 45.53 14.83
CA GLU A 24 19.08 45.82 16.26
C GLU A 24 18.99 44.59 17.17
N TRP A 25 18.25 43.56 16.74
CA TRP A 25 17.97 42.37 17.54
C TRP A 25 18.97 41.22 17.32
N ILE A 26 20.07 41.45 16.60
CA ILE A 26 21.10 40.43 16.35
C ILE A 26 22.49 40.92 16.76
N GLU A 27 23.28 40.02 17.33
CA GLU A 27 24.70 40.23 17.61
C GLU A 27 25.53 39.04 17.14
N TYR A 28 26.83 39.27 16.90
CA TYR A 28 27.80 38.21 16.65
C TYR A 28 28.68 37.99 17.88
N GLN A 29 28.69 36.78 18.42
CA GLN A 29 29.55 36.43 19.55
C GLN A 29 30.78 35.66 19.06
N SER A 30 31.93 36.35 19.03
CA SER A 30 33.23 35.78 18.61
C SER A 30 33.65 34.55 19.43
N ALA A 31 33.27 34.46 20.72
CA ALA A 31 33.62 33.32 21.56
C ALA A 31 32.95 32.00 21.13
N ARG A 32 31.82 32.08 20.42
CA ARG A 32 31.02 30.93 19.97
C ARG A 32 30.94 30.81 18.45
N ASN A 33 31.57 31.74 17.72
CA ASN A 33 31.47 31.88 16.26
C ASN A 33 30.03 31.77 15.75
N GLY A 34 29.12 32.49 16.39
CA GLY A 34 27.69 32.39 16.13
C GLY A 34 26.96 33.72 16.25
N PHE A 35 25.86 33.83 15.49
CA PHE A 35 24.90 34.91 15.63
C PHE A 35 23.86 34.57 16.70
N TYR A 36 23.49 35.55 17.51
CA TYR A 36 22.52 35.42 18.58
C TYR A 36 21.50 36.54 18.52
N THR A 37 20.26 36.22 18.89
CA THR A 37 19.22 37.22 19.05
C THR A 37 19.35 37.91 20.41
N THR A 38 19.41 39.24 20.43
CA THR A 38 19.49 40.05 21.66
C THR A 38 18.12 40.44 22.20
N ALA A 39 17.07 40.32 21.37
CA ALA A 39 15.68 40.62 21.70
C ALA A 39 14.72 39.70 20.93
N ASP A 40 13.44 39.74 21.31
CA ASP A 40 12.38 39.05 20.56
C ASP A 40 12.26 39.60 19.14
N LEU A 41 11.97 38.71 18.19
CA LEU A 41 11.76 39.08 16.80
C LEU A 41 10.57 40.06 16.68
N PRO A 42 10.68 41.09 15.82
CA PRO A 42 9.60 42.03 15.60
C PRO A 42 8.35 41.31 15.09
N ALA A 43 7.19 41.63 15.67
CA ALA A 43 5.91 41.01 15.33
C ALA A 43 5.46 41.26 13.87
N VAL A 44 6.03 42.28 13.21
CA VAL A 44 5.75 42.64 11.82
C VAL A 44 6.95 42.27 10.95
N LYS A 45 6.69 41.58 9.84
CA LYS A 45 7.72 41.25 8.85
C LYS A 45 8.35 42.55 8.33
N PRO A 46 9.68 42.71 8.42
CA PRO A 46 10.34 43.92 7.95
C PRO A 46 10.13 44.10 6.44
N LEU A 47 9.84 45.34 6.02
CA LEU A 47 9.63 45.70 4.61
C LEU A 47 10.92 45.71 3.80
N LYS A 48 12.07 45.82 4.46
CA LYS A 48 13.39 45.80 3.83
C LYS A 48 14.02 44.42 4.00
N ASP A 49 14.85 44.06 3.03
CA ASP A 49 15.73 42.91 3.17
C ASP A 49 16.65 43.09 4.36
N LEU A 50 16.70 42.08 5.21
CA LEU A 50 17.58 42.05 6.36
C LEU A 50 18.95 41.57 5.91
N THR A 51 19.90 42.48 5.79
CA THR A 51 21.28 42.19 5.37
C THR A 51 22.29 42.80 6.33
N GLY A 52 23.50 42.28 6.33
CA GLY A 52 24.62 42.87 7.04
C GLY A 52 25.94 42.28 6.57
N THR A 53 27.03 42.83 7.09
CA THR A 53 28.40 42.39 6.81
C THR A 53 29.10 42.05 8.12
N LEU A 54 29.64 40.83 8.20
CA LEU A 54 30.49 40.41 9.31
C LEU A 54 31.95 40.62 8.93
N HIS A 55 32.65 41.47 9.67
CA HIS A 55 34.08 41.69 9.53
C HIS A 55 34.84 40.81 10.53
N LEU A 56 35.62 39.86 10.02
CA LEU A 56 36.52 39.02 10.81
C LEU A 56 37.93 39.63 10.77
N LEU A 57 38.37 40.17 11.90
CA LEU A 57 39.68 40.76 12.11
C LEU A 57 40.62 39.69 12.67
N CYS A 58 41.52 39.18 11.83
CA CYS A 58 42.45 38.10 12.15
C CYS A 58 43.86 38.65 12.46
N THR A 59 44.71 37.80 13.04
CA THR A 59 46.11 38.15 13.32
C THR A 59 46.87 38.56 12.05
N GLY A 60 47.79 39.52 12.19
CA GLY A 60 48.56 40.05 11.06
C GLY A 60 47.80 41.06 10.20
N ASN A 61 46.85 41.80 10.78
CA ASN A 61 46.02 42.82 10.10
C ASN A 61 45.25 42.30 8.87
N ARG A 62 44.87 41.02 8.89
CA ARG A 62 44.03 40.43 7.84
C ARG A 62 42.57 40.61 8.21
N MET A 63 41.78 41.14 7.29
CA MET A 63 40.34 41.31 7.45
C MET A 63 39.60 40.51 6.37
N HIS A 64 38.62 39.72 6.80
CA HIS A 64 37.67 39.04 5.91
C HIS A 64 36.28 39.61 6.14
N SER A 65 35.63 40.09 5.09
CA SER A 65 34.25 40.58 5.15
C SER A 65 33.31 39.54 4.54
N LEU A 66 32.20 39.28 5.22
CA LEU A 66 31.20 38.29 4.83
C LEU A 66 29.82 38.93 4.83
N ASP A 67 29.26 39.13 3.66
CA ASP A 67 27.89 39.59 3.53
C ASP A 67 26.93 38.45 3.84
N PHE A 68 25.89 38.73 4.60
CA PHE A 68 24.85 37.79 4.95
C PHE A 68 23.46 38.42 4.80
N ARG A 69 22.46 37.54 4.65
CA ARG A 69 21.05 37.89 4.61
C ARG A 69 20.31 37.05 5.64
N ILE A 70 19.37 37.68 6.34
CA ILE A 70 18.53 37.01 7.33
C ILE A 70 17.13 36.83 6.76
N HIS A 71 16.65 35.60 6.84
CA HIS A 71 15.29 35.24 6.48
C HIS A 71 14.52 34.90 7.76
N ILE A 72 13.46 35.67 8.04
CA ILE A 72 12.52 35.34 9.11
C ILE A 72 11.51 34.36 8.54
N THR A 73 11.48 33.17 9.11
CA THR A 73 10.54 32.09 8.76
C THR A 73 9.46 31.98 9.84
N HIS A 74 8.28 31.50 9.44
CA HIS A 74 7.31 30.96 10.39
C HIS A 74 7.91 29.77 11.12
N ARG A 75 7.71 29.73 12.43
CA ARG A 75 8.09 28.60 13.27
C ARG A 75 7.38 27.34 12.77
N ASN A 76 8.14 26.27 12.64
CA ASN A 76 7.63 24.94 12.33
C ASN A 76 6.98 24.32 13.57
N HIS A 77 5.80 23.72 13.40
CA HIS A 77 5.01 23.16 14.49
C HIS A 77 4.64 21.69 14.30
N HIS A 78 4.62 21.21 13.06
CA HIS A 78 4.29 19.84 12.70
C HIS A 78 5.54 19.15 12.19
N SER A 79 5.72 17.91 12.64
CA SER A 79 6.74 17.03 12.10
C SER A 79 6.15 16.18 10.98
N PRO A 80 6.97 15.71 10.02
CA PRO A 80 6.59 14.66 9.10
C PRO A 80 6.09 13.46 9.89
N THR A 81 5.03 12.82 9.43
CA THR A 81 4.38 11.71 10.10
C THR A 81 4.20 10.56 9.13
N PHE A 82 4.76 9.39 9.48
CA PHE A 82 4.50 8.15 8.76
C PHE A 82 3.08 7.67 9.02
N THR A 83 2.39 7.20 7.98
CA THR A 83 1.05 6.61 8.10
C THR A 83 1.05 5.32 8.95
N LYS A 84 2.19 4.61 9.00
CA LYS A 84 2.39 3.42 9.86
C LYS A 84 3.68 3.55 10.67
N SER A 85 3.70 3.02 11.88
CA SER A 85 4.92 2.93 12.71
C SER A 85 5.84 1.77 12.30
N GLU A 86 5.29 0.74 11.64
CA GLU A 86 6.03 -0.40 11.09
C GLU A 86 5.57 -0.68 9.65
N TYR A 87 6.56 -0.84 8.76
CA TYR A 87 6.39 -1.28 7.38
C TYR A 87 7.05 -2.64 7.19
N ARG A 88 6.39 -3.52 6.45
CA ARG A 88 6.92 -4.83 6.09
C ARG A 88 6.73 -5.07 4.60
N PHE A 89 7.80 -5.46 3.91
CA PHE A 89 7.77 -5.80 2.49
C PHE A 89 8.40 -7.16 2.24
N TYR A 90 7.73 -7.98 1.43
CA TYR A 90 8.24 -9.24 0.93
C TYR A 90 8.87 -8.99 -0.44
N VAL A 91 10.19 -9.14 -0.54
CA VAL A 91 10.96 -8.71 -1.71
C VAL A 91 11.48 -9.95 -2.45
N PRO A 92 11.06 -10.20 -3.70
CA PRO A 92 11.57 -11.33 -4.46
C PRO A 92 13.09 -11.27 -4.59
N MET A 93 13.78 -12.39 -4.33
CA MET A 93 15.24 -12.43 -4.45
C MET A 93 15.75 -12.22 -5.88
N THR A 94 14.88 -12.45 -6.86
CA THR A 94 15.13 -12.24 -8.29
C THR A 94 14.74 -10.84 -8.77
N LEU A 95 14.33 -9.94 -7.86
CA LEU A 95 13.99 -8.57 -8.21
C LEU A 95 15.24 -7.83 -8.70
N SER A 96 15.13 -7.15 -9.84
CA SER A 96 16.25 -6.43 -10.45
C SER A 96 16.65 -5.19 -9.66
N VAL A 97 17.95 -4.89 -9.62
CA VAL A 97 18.47 -3.62 -9.11
C VAL A 97 17.81 -2.45 -9.85
N GLY A 98 17.46 -1.40 -9.10
CA GLY A 98 16.71 -0.23 -9.57
C GLY A 98 15.19 -0.39 -9.51
N ALA A 99 14.66 -1.58 -9.22
CA ALA A 99 13.23 -1.79 -9.09
C ALA A 99 12.65 -1.15 -7.82
N LYS A 100 11.40 -0.70 -7.91
CA LYS A 100 10.61 -0.23 -6.77
C LYS A 100 10.07 -1.42 -5.99
N ILE A 101 10.38 -1.47 -4.70
CA ILE A 101 9.92 -2.51 -3.76
C ILE A 101 8.53 -2.16 -3.20
N GLY A 102 8.34 -0.89 -2.85
CA GLY A 102 7.16 -0.42 -2.16
C GLY A 102 7.18 1.09 -1.94
N ASN A 103 6.19 1.59 -1.21
CA ASN A 103 6.07 3.00 -0.87
C ASN A 103 5.72 3.17 0.61
N MET A 104 6.38 4.11 1.28
CA MET A 104 6.04 4.54 2.64
C MET A 104 5.36 5.89 2.56
N GLU A 105 4.11 5.97 3.03
CA GLU A 105 3.38 7.23 3.06
C GLU A 105 3.82 8.08 4.25
N VAL A 106 4.26 9.30 3.94
CA VAL A 106 4.67 10.31 4.91
C VAL A 106 3.97 11.61 4.58
N HIS A 107 3.33 12.20 5.59
CA HIS A 107 2.58 13.43 5.47
C HIS A 107 3.10 14.46 6.46
N ASP A 108 3.07 15.73 6.07
CA ASP A 108 3.35 16.85 6.94
C ASP A 108 2.17 17.81 6.85
N ASN A 109 1.63 18.19 8.01
CA ASN A 109 0.42 19.00 8.11
C ASN A 109 0.74 20.48 8.36
N ASP A 110 2.01 20.89 8.23
CA ASP A 110 2.37 22.30 8.35
C ASP A 110 1.70 23.13 7.25
N PRO A 111 0.99 24.23 7.60
CA PRO A 111 0.27 25.04 6.62
C PRO A 111 1.21 25.83 5.69
N VAL A 112 2.49 25.91 6.05
CA VAL A 112 3.51 26.64 5.32
C VAL A 112 4.34 25.65 4.51
N ILE A 113 4.31 25.78 3.18
CA ILE A 113 4.85 24.78 2.25
C ILE A 113 6.32 24.42 2.53
N TYR A 114 7.19 25.40 2.82
CA TYR A 114 8.60 25.10 3.08
C TYR A 114 8.83 24.39 4.42
N ASN A 115 7.91 24.51 5.39
CA ASN A 115 7.96 23.70 6.62
C ASN A 115 7.50 22.26 6.36
N SER A 116 6.70 22.02 5.33
CA SER A 116 6.20 20.69 4.96
C SER A 116 7.09 19.93 3.96
N GLU A 117 8.12 20.61 3.43
CA GLU A 117 9.12 19.99 2.55
C GLU A 117 9.99 19.05 3.39
N ARG A 118 10.18 17.82 2.89
CA ARG A 118 10.76 16.75 3.68
C ARG A 118 11.74 15.91 2.89
N SER A 119 12.64 15.28 3.63
CA SER A 119 13.54 14.25 3.12
C SER A 119 13.44 13.00 3.97
N LEU A 120 13.64 11.85 3.33
CA LEU A 120 13.65 10.56 3.98
C LEU A 120 15.05 9.96 3.88
N SER A 121 15.48 9.31 4.94
CA SER A 121 16.76 8.60 4.98
C SER A 121 16.72 7.47 6.00
N PHE A 122 17.62 6.52 5.84
CA PHE A 122 17.81 5.47 6.84
C PHE A 122 18.57 6.02 8.05
N THR A 123 18.30 5.48 9.23
CA THR A 123 19.00 5.86 10.47
C THR A 123 20.47 5.44 10.47
N GLN A 124 20.83 4.47 9.63
CA GLN A 124 22.19 4.00 9.38
C GLN A 124 22.35 3.79 7.87
N GLU A 125 23.57 3.95 7.36
CA GLU A 125 23.84 3.70 5.93
C GLU A 125 23.36 2.31 5.51
N GLN A 126 22.57 2.26 4.42
CA GLN A 126 22.04 1.01 3.87
C GLN A 126 22.64 0.76 2.48
N PRO A 127 23.39 -0.33 2.29
CA PRO A 127 23.93 -0.68 0.97
C PRO A 127 22.82 -1.20 0.04
N LEU A 128 21.89 -2.00 0.58
CA LEU A 128 20.86 -2.72 -0.19
C LEU A 128 19.77 -1.82 -0.77
N LEU A 129 19.42 -0.72 -0.10
CA LEU A 129 18.22 0.06 -0.41
C LEU A 129 18.51 1.56 -0.50
N ALA A 130 17.75 2.24 -1.35
CA ALA A 130 17.56 3.69 -1.31
C ALA A 130 16.11 4.00 -0.93
N VAL A 131 15.91 5.11 -0.23
CA VAL A 131 14.60 5.71 -0.01
C VAL A 131 14.58 7.06 -0.74
N LEU A 132 13.53 7.28 -1.52
CA LEU A 132 13.29 8.54 -2.22
C LEU A 132 12.41 9.46 -1.37
N ALA A 133 12.40 10.76 -1.70
CA ALA A 133 11.63 11.76 -0.97
C ALA A 133 10.10 11.54 -1.01
N ASP A 134 9.60 10.85 -2.05
CA ASP A 134 8.20 10.47 -2.18
C ASP A 134 7.82 9.22 -1.34
N GLY A 135 8.78 8.62 -0.65
CA GLY A 135 8.60 7.40 0.13
C GLY A 135 8.89 6.11 -0.64
N ALA A 136 9.29 6.18 -1.90
CA ALA A 136 9.58 4.98 -2.69
C ALA A 136 10.86 4.29 -2.22
N LEU A 137 10.79 2.98 -2.03
CA LEU A 137 11.93 2.13 -1.71
C LEU A 137 12.48 1.50 -3.00
N ILE A 138 13.74 1.74 -3.29
CA ILE A 138 14.43 1.26 -4.48
C ILE A 138 15.53 0.27 -4.08
N LEU A 139 15.60 -0.86 -4.77
CA LEU A 139 16.66 -1.84 -4.58
C LEU A 139 17.97 -1.35 -5.22
N LYS A 140 19.07 -1.31 -4.46
CA LYS A 140 20.40 -0.88 -4.95
C LYS A 140 21.34 -2.04 -5.24
N GLU A 141 21.19 -3.16 -4.53
CA GLU A 141 22.04 -4.34 -4.67
C GLU A 141 21.18 -5.58 -4.76
N GLU A 142 21.69 -6.63 -5.42
CA GLU A 142 20.99 -7.89 -5.54
C GLU A 142 20.81 -8.57 -4.17
N LEU A 143 19.64 -9.20 -3.98
CA LEU A 143 19.34 -9.95 -2.75
C LEU A 143 19.89 -11.39 -2.78
N SER A 144 20.61 -11.78 -3.83
CA SER A 144 21.18 -13.12 -4.01
C SER A 144 22.16 -13.53 -2.90
N THR A 145 22.77 -12.56 -2.22
CA THR A 145 23.67 -12.76 -1.07
C THR A 145 22.94 -12.89 0.27
N GLN A 146 21.64 -12.57 0.31
CA GLN A 146 20.85 -12.60 1.54
C GLN A 146 20.24 -13.98 1.77
N ALA A 147 20.02 -14.33 3.04
CA ALA A 147 19.34 -15.57 3.38
C ALA A 147 17.83 -15.45 3.04
N PRO A 148 17.24 -16.42 2.32
CA PRO A 148 15.82 -16.41 2.02
C PRO A 148 15.00 -16.43 3.32
N PHE A 149 13.89 -15.70 3.33
CA PHE A 149 12.94 -15.56 4.43
C PHE A 149 13.53 -15.04 5.76
N LYS A 150 14.77 -14.53 5.77
CA LYS A 150 15.36 -13.91 6.95
C LYS A 150 15.02 -12.41 6.98
N PRO A 151 14.27 -11.91 7.98
CA PRO A 151 13.92 -10.50 8.05
C PRO A 151 15.14 -9.61 8.27
N ILE A 152 15.26 -8.55 7.47
CA ILE A 152 16.26 -7.49 7.60
C ILE A 152 15.53 -6.25 8.12
N ARG A 153 15.90 -5.80 9.31
CA ARG A 153 15.26 -4.69 10.01
C ARG A 153 16.12 -3.44 9.94
N MET A 154 15.51 -2.30 9.72
CA MET A 154 16.16 -1.00 9.66
C MET A 154 15.22 0.09 10.15
N GLY A 155 15.81 1.22 10.58
CA GLY A 155 15.05 2.43 10.90
C GLY A 155 15.07 3.37 9.70
N VAL A 156 13.92 3.96 9.40
CA VAL A 156 13.81 5.10 8.48
C VAL A 156 13.36 6.31 9.27
N PHE A 157 13.90 7.48 8.94
CA PHE A 157 13.42 8.74 9.47
C PHE A 157 13.04 9.69 8.36
N ALA A 158 12.02 10.50 8.64
CA ALA A 158 11.63 11.62 7.81
C ALA A 158 11.93 12.90 8.58
N ILE A 159 12.61 13.85 7.93
CA ILE A 159 12.95 15.16 8.49
C ILE A 159 12.41 16.25 7.58
N ASP A 160 11.78 17.27 8.16
CA ASP A 160 11.35 18.44 7.43
C ASP A 160 12.47 19.48 7.27
N TYR A 161 12.24 20.46 6.40
CA TYR A 161 13.09 21.65 6.27
C TYR A 161 12.56 22.86 7.03
N GLY A 162 11.62 22.64 7.95
CA GLY A 162 11.10 23.68 8.83
C GLY A 162 12.14 24.19 9.84
N SER A 163 11.81 25.29 10.51
CA SER A 163 12.65 25.87 11.58
C SER A 163 11.85 26.00 12.88
N PRO A 164 12.15 25.23 13.95
CA PRO A 164 13.18 24.18 14.00
C PRO A 164 12.86 22.99 13.08
N GLN A 165 13.89 22.25 12.69
CA GLN A 165 13.69 21.01 11.95
C GLN A 165 13.09 19.96 12.89
N LEU A 166 12.01 19.31 12.47
CA LEU A 166 11.39 18.22 13.20
C LEU A 166 11.51 16.93 12.39
N PHE A 167 11.43 15.80 13.08
CA PHE A 167 11.58 14.48 12.48
C PHE A 167 10.70 13.43 13.13
N SER A 168 10.45 12.34 12.40
CA SER A 168 9.82 11.13 12.91
C SER A 168 10.55 9.89 12.45
N LEU A 169 10.27 8.77 13.13
CA LEU A 169 10.89 7.47 12.89
C LEU A 169 9.82 6.42 12.58
N ALA A 170 10.16 5.49 11.69
CA ALA A 170 9.40 4.27 11.47
C ALA A 170 10.34 3.06 11.34
N ASN A 171 9.82 1.89 11.71
CA ASN A 171 10.52 0.64 11.53
C ASN A 171 10.22 0.07 10.15
N LEU A 172 11.26 -0.35 9.44
CA LEU A 172 11.14 -1.01 8.14
C LEU A 172 11.72 -2.42 8.24
N THR A 173 10.94 -3.39 7.81
CA THR A 173 11.38 -4.78 7.66
C THR A 173 11.24 -5.21 6.22
N ILE A 174 12.35 -5.62 5.59
CA ILE A 174 12.30 -6.34 4.32
C ILE A 174 12.53 -7.82 4.58
N VAL A 175 11.79 -8.67 3.88
CA VAL A 175 11.95 -10.12 3.92
C VAL A 175 12.26 -10.57 2.50
N PRO A 176 13.50 -11.00 2.19
CA PRO A 176 13.81 -11.60 0.90
C PRO A 176 13.01 -12.90 0.74
N VAL A 177 12.31 -13.08 -0.38
CA VAL A 177 11.46 -14.26 -0.62
C VAL A 177 11.80 -14.94 -1.93
N THR A 178 11.73 -16.26 -1.95
CA THR A 178 11.90 -17.07 -3.17
C THR A 178 10.57 -17.29 -3.91
N VAL A 179 9.44 -17.15 -3.21
CA VAL A 179 8.10 -17.12 -3.79
C VAL A 179 7.36 -15.88 -3.31
N SER A 180 6.72 -15.15 -4.21
CA SER A 180 5.93 -13.95 -3.89
C SER A 180 4.53 -14.28 -3.37
N GLN A 181 3.80 -13.28 -2.87
CA GLN A 181 2.40 -13.43 -2.47
C GLN A 181 1.50 -13.82 -3.66
N VAL A 182 0.33 -14.39 -3.34
CA VAL A 182 -0.70 -14.69 -4.35
C VAL A 182 -1.29 -13.43 -4.96
N GLN A 183 -1.81 -13.54 -6.18
CA GLN A 183 -2.45 -12.44 -6.91
C GLN A 183 -3.98 -12.52 -6.80
N GLY A 184 -4.67 -11.38 -6.90
CA GLY A 184 -6.13 -11.35 -7.08
C GLY A 184 -6.94 -12.18 -6.06
N LEU A 185 -6.45 -12.29 -4.82
CA LEU A 185 -7.10 -13.07 -3.78
C LEU A 185 -8.50 -12.51 -3.52
N ARG A 186 -9.51 -13.37 -3.68
CA ARG A 186 -10.93 -13.06 -3.48
C ARG A 186 -11.63 -14.19 -2.75
N VAL A 187 -12.75 -13.86 -2.11
CA VAL A 187 -13.63 -14.83 -1.46
C VAL A 187 -15.05 -14.65 -1.98
N ASN A 188 -15.72 -15.76 -2.22
CA ASN A 188 -17.14 -15.83 -2.50
C ASN A 188 -17.80 -16.64 -1.38
N VAL A 189 -18.68 -15.99 -0.61
CA VAL A 189 -19.38 -16.62 0.50
C VAL A 189 -20.68 -17.21 -0.06
N ALA A 190 -20.75 -18.53 -0.12
CA ALA A 190 -21.94 -19.24 -0.60
C ALA A 190 -23.04 -19.22 0.48
N THR A 191 -22.68 -19.53 1.72
CA THR A 191 -23.55 -19.54 2.90
C THR A 191 -22.76 -19.17 4.15
N GLU A 192 -23.42 -19.05 5.31
CA GLU A 192 -22.72 -18.88 6.60
C GLU A 192 -21.66 -19.98 6.85
N ASP A 193 -21.93 -21.21 6.41
CA ASP A 193 -20.99 -22.33 6.57
C ASP A 193 -20.02 -22.56 5.41
N TYR A 194 -20.23 -22.00 4.21
CA TYR A 194 -19.47 -22.37 3.02
C TYR A 194 -18.90 -21.16 2.29
N GLN A 195 -17.59 -21.22 2.02
CA GLN A 195 -16.85 -20.16 1.35
C GLN A 195 -15.90 -20.75 0.30
N VAL A 196 -15.78 -20.05 -0.83
CA VAL A 196 -14.84 -20.38 -1.90
C VAL A 196 -13.82 -19.28 -1.99
N PHE A 197 -12.56 -19.61 -1.78
CA PHE A 197 -11.44 -18.70 -1.95
C PHE A 197 -10.78 -18.96 -3.29
N GLU A 198 -10.47 -17.90 -4.03
CA GLU A 198 -9.79 -17.97 -5.33
C GLU A 198 -8.62 -17.00 -5.36
N TRP A 199 -7.53 -17.39 -6.01
CA TRP A 199 -6.37 -16.55 -6.21
C TRP A 199 -5.65 -16.88 -7.52
N GLY A 200 -4.80 -15.97 -7.98
CA GLY A 200 -3.83 -16.18 -9.05
C GLY A 200 -2.49 -16.64 -8.50
N ALA A 201 -1.70 -17.31 -9.35
CA ALA A 201 -0.35 -17.74 -9.00
C ALA A 201 0.56 -16.54 -8.63
N PRO A 202 1.54 -16.73 -7.72
CA PRO A 202 2.57 -15.74 -7.45
C PRO A 202 3.26 -15.24 -8.73
N TYR A 203 3.65 -13.96 -8.77
CA TYR A 203 4.40 -13.43 -9.90
C TYR A 203 5.82 -14.01 -9.98
N TYR A 204 6.44 -14.21 -8.82
CA TYR A 204 7.78 -14.77 -8.66
C TYR A 204 7.72 -16.08 -7.88
N GLY A 205 8.53 -17.05 -8.31
CA GLY A 205 8.66 -18.36 -7.69
C GLY A 205 7.50 -19.31 -8.00
N GLN A 206 7.67 -20.58 -7.63
CA GLN A 206 6.63 -21.60 -7.73
C GLN A 206 6.38 -22.17 -6.33
N PRO A 207 5.16 -22.03 -5.79
CA PRO A 207 4.84 -22.60 -4.48
C PRO A 207 4.73 -24.12 -4.57
N LEU A 208 5.21 -24.80 -3.53
CA LEU A 208 4.97 -26.23 -3.33
C LEU A 208 3.57 -26.47 -2.79
N LYS A 209 3.08 -25.53 -1.96
CA LYS A 209 1.75 -25.56 -1.37
C LYS A 209 1.24 -24.14 -1.10
N TYR A 210 -0.06 -24.02 -0.95
CA TYR A 210 -0.70 -22.83 -0.38
C TYR A 210 -1.22 -23.13 1.02
N ARG A 211 -1.25 -22.11 1.87
CA ARG A 211 -1.88 -22.17 3.17
C ARG A 211 -2.98 -21.12 3.28
N LEU A 212 -4.22 -21.59 3.33
CA LEU A 212 -5.38 -20.75 3.58
C LEU A 212 -5.58 -20.65 5.09
N THR A 213 -5.69 -19.43 5.58
CA THR A 213 -5.91 -19.13 6.99
C THR A 213 -7.13 -18.23 7.14
N ILE A 214 -8.03 -18.57 8.06
CA ILE A 214 -9.14 -17.71 8.49
C ILE A 214 -9.00 -17.46 9.98
N ALA A 215 -9.05 -16.19 10.37
CA ALA A 215 -8.97 -15.74 11.75
C ALA A 215 -10.26 -15.02 12.17
N ARG A 216 -10.57 -15.06 13.46
CA ARG A 216 -11.64 -14.30 14.10
C ARG A 216 -11.02 -13.38 15.15
N GLY A 217 -10.92 -12.09 14.85
CA GLY A 217 -10.09 -11.17 15.64
C GLY A 217 -8.63 -11.63 15.62
N GLU A 218 -8.04 -11.84 16.80
CA GLU A 218 -6.66 -12.32 16.93
C GLU A 218 -6.53 -13.85 16.96
N ALA A 219 -7.65 -14.57 17.10
CA ALA A 219 -7.64 -16.02 17.20
C ALA A 219 -7.70 -16.68 15.82
N MET A 220 -6.79 -17.62 15.60
CA MET A 220 -6.85 -18.53 14.45
C MET A 220 -8.10 -19.38 14.55
N HIS A 221 -8.95 -19.34 13.52
CA HIS A 221 -10.22 -20.05 13.49
C HIS A 221 -10.15 -21.28 12.59
N TYR A 222 -9.44 -21.18 11.46
CA TYR A 222 -9.30 -22.26 10.49
C TYR A 222 -7.98 -22.16 9.72
N GLU A 223 -7.43 -23.31 9.36
CA GLU A 223 -6.24 -23.43 8.53
C GLU A 223 -6.33 -24.66 7.62
N LYS A 224 -5.92 -24.51 6.36
CA LYS A 224 -5.88 -25.60 5.37
C LYS A 224 -4.65 -25.47 4.49
N GLU A 225 -3.92 -26.58 4.33
CA GLU A 225 -2.86 -26.69 3.33
C GLU A 225 -3.42 -27.26 2.03
N LEU A 226 -2.97 -26.71 0.90
CA LEU A 226 -3.47 -26.98 -0.44
C LEU A 226 -2.28 -27.21 -1.38
N ASP A 227 -2.45 -28.04 -2.40
CA ASP A 227 -1.40 -28.31 -3.38
C ASP A 227 -1.03 -27.04 -4.17
N GLY A 228 0.27 -26.87 -4.49
CA GLY A 228 0.78 -25.68 -5.19
C GLY A 228 0.23 -25.47 -6.61
N ARG A 229 -0.44 -26.48 -7.19
CA ARG A 229 -1.13 -26.38 -8.49
C ARG A 229 -2.57 -25.89 -8.37
N THR A 230 -3.11 -25.80 -7.16
CA THR A 230 -4.47 -25.32 -6.92
C THR A 230 -4.50 -23.81 -6.78
N ASN A 231 -5.60 -23.21 -7.21
CA ASN A 231 -5.82 -21.77 -7.15
C ASN A 231 -7.19 -21.44 -6.53
N ILE A 232 -7.83 -22.45 -5.95
CA ILE A 232 -9.18 -22.40 -5.42
C ILE A 232 -9.28 -23.32 -4.19
N ALA A 233 -10.05 -22.91 -3.20
CA ALA A 233 -10.34 -23.72 -2.02
C ALA A 233 -11.77 -23.50 -1.53
N LEU A 234 -12.54 -24.60 -1.49
CA LEU A 234 -13.80 -24.66 -0.75
C LEU A 234 -13.54 -24.98 0.72
N THR A 235 -14.14 -24.19 1.60
CA THR A 235 -14.13 -24.40 3.05
C THR A 235 -15.54 -24.59 3.57
N LYS A 236 -15.64 -25.37 4.65
CA LYS A 236 -16.84 -25.48 5.48
C LYS A 236 -16.55 -24.93 6.86
N VAL A 237 -16.67 -23.61 7.01
CA VAL A 237 -16.35 -22.88 8.25
C VAL A 237 -17.55 -22.02 8.59
N ALA A 238 -18.07 -22.16 9.81
CA ALA A 238 -19.20 -21.38 10.28
C ALA A 238 -18.77 -19.93 10.56
N ILE A 239 -19.22 -19.01 9.69
CA ILE A 239 -18.94 -17.58 9.77
C ILE A 239 -20.25 -16.87 10.09
N SER A 240 -20.32 -16.28 11.27
CA SER A 240 -21.45 -15.41 11.65
C SER A 240 -21.39 -14.07 10.89
N PRO A 241 -22.51 -13.54 10.39
CA PRO A 241 -22.56 -12.23 9.71
C PRO A 241 -22.06 -11.05 10.56
N SER A 242 -22.21 -11.13 11.88
CA SER A 242 -21.70 -10.14 12.84
C SER A 242 -20.24 -10.36 13.26
N GLY A 243 -19.58 -11.40 12.72
CA GLY A 243 -18.24 -11.79 13.11
C GLY A 243 -17.15 -10.97 12.44
N ASN A 244 -16.13 -10.58 13.21
CA ASN A 244 -14.92 -9.97 12.66
C ASN A 244 -13.97 -11.06 12.13
N PHE A 245 -14.30 -11.60 10.96
CA PHE A 245 -13.48 -12.60 10.28
C PHE A 245 -12.55 -11.96 9.25
N THR A 246 -11.31 -12.43 9.25
CA THR A 246 -10.30 -12.07 8.27
C THR A 246 -9.67 -13.33 7.68
N PHE A 247 -9.16 -13.22 6.47
CA PHE A 247 -8.51 -14.34 5.79
C PHE A 247 -7.26 -13.90 5.04
N LYS A 248 -6.38 -14.86 4.78
CA LYS A 248 -5.20 -14.70 3.94
C LYS A 248 -4.85 -16.03 3.29
N VAL A 249 -4.09 -15.96 2.20
CA VAL A 249 -3.47 -17.12 1.57
C VAL A 249 -1.96 -16.89 1.51
N ALA A 250 -1.19 -17.84 2.02
CA ALA A 250 0.26 -17.83 1.93
C ALA A 250 0.75 -18.79 0.85
N ALA A 251 1.68 -18.34 0.02
CA ALA A 251 2.45 -19.18 -0.89
C ALA A 251 3.65 -19.75 -0.13
N VAL A 252 3.83 -21.07 -0.16
CA VAL A 252 4.85 -21.78 0.63
C VAL A 252 5.75 -22.60 -0.29
N ASP A 253 7.06 -22.48 -0.12
CA ASP A 253 8.06 -23.29 -0.80
C ASP A 253 9.02 -23.96 0.21
N ALA A 254 10.13 -24.52 -0.27
CA ALA A 254 11.10 -25.21 0.58
C ALA A 254 11.87 -24.28 1.53
N ASN A 255 11.92 -22.97 1.24
CA ASN A 255 12.69 -22.00 2.01
C ASN A 255 11.80 -21.25 3.02
N GLY A 256 10.50 -21.09 2.75
CA GLY A 256 9.59 -20.40 3.66
C GLY A 256 8.23 -20.08 3.06
N GLU A 257 7.58 -19.05 3.60
CA GLU A 257 6.23 -18.65 3.22
C GLU A 257 6.06 -17.14 3.05
N THR A 258 5.26 -16.76 2.05
CA THR A 258 4.90 -15.38 1.77
C THR A 258 3.38 -15.23 1.87
N PRO A 259 2.85 -14.61 2.94
CA PRO A 259 1.43 -14.37 3.10
C PRO A 259 0.94 -13.23 2.22
N SER A 260 -0.32 -13.30 1.78
CA SER A 260 -1.06 -12.11 1.37
C SER A 260 -1.35 -11.20 2.56
N GLU A 261 -1.71 -9.95 2.28
CA GLU A 261 -2.36 -9.08 3.27
C GLU A 261 -3.65 -9.73 3.78
N TRP A 262 -3.98 -9.43 5.04
CA TRP A 262 -5.25 -9.85 5.62
C TRP A 262 -6.39 -9.10 4.93
N GLN A 263 -7.35 -9.85 4.42
CA GLN A 263 -8.58 -9.30 3.88
C GLN A 263 -9.73 -9.56 4.85
N ARG A 264 -10.65 -8.59 4.95
CA ARG A 264 -11.87 -8.77 5.73
C ARG A 264 -12.81 -9.67 4.94
N LEU A 265 -13.38 -10.66 5.62
CA LEU A 265 -14.42 -11.48 5.05
C LEU A 265 -15.75 -10.76 5.27
N THR A 266 -16.30 -10.19 4.20
CA THR A 266 -17.62 -9.56 4.21
C THR A 266 -18.66 -10.48 3.62
N CYS A 267 -19.83 -10.42 4.23
CA CYS A 267 -21.01 -11.18 3.87
C CYS A 267 -22.06 -10.17 3.41
N ASP A 268 -21.90 -9.64 2.19
CA ASP A 268 -22.70 -8.51 1.69
C ASP A 268 -24.03 -8.93 1.05
N GLY A 269 -24.44 -10.19 1.23
CA GLY A 269 -25.75 -10.71 0.82
C GLY A 269 -26.52 -11.29 2.01
N GLU A 270 -27.82 -11.56 1.82
CA GLU A 270 -28.56 -12.46 2.69
C GLU A 270 -27.80 -13.80 2.72
N CYS A 271 -27.05 -14.10 3.78
CA CYS A 271 -26.29 -15.34 3.93
C CYS A 271 -27.12 -16.64 3.94
N GLY A 272 -28.37 -16.58 3.50
CA GLY A 272 -29.29 -17.69 3.27
C GLY A 272 -29.93 -17.73 1.86
N SER A 273 -29.66 -16.78 0.95
CA SER A 273 -30.18 -16.83 -0.44
C SER A 273 -29.09 -17.07 -1.51
N GLY A 274 -27.94 -17.57 -1.08
CA GLY A 274 -26.88 -18.08 -1.94
C GLY A 274 -26.04 -16.95 -2.55
N GLY A 275 -24.75 -16.92 -2.22
CA GLY A 275 -23.75 -16.35 -3.12
C GLY A 275 -23.80 -17.05 -4.49
N ILE A 276 -22.81 -16.89 -5.36
CA ILE A 276 -22.74 -17.71 -6.59
C ILE A 276 -21.82 -18.90 -6.29
N PRO A 277 -22.28 -20.02 -5.69
CA PRO A 277 -21.47 -21.22 -5.54
C PRO A 277 -21.32 -21.89 -6.90
N LEU A 278 -20.16 -21.63 -7.49
CA LEU A 278 -19.67 -22.36 -8.64
C LEU A 278 -19.04 -23.65 -8.16
N CYS A 279 -19.51 -24.76 -8.72
CA CYS A 279 -18.75 -26.00 -8.63
C CYS A 279 -17.49 -25.85 -9.47
N PHE A 280 -16.40 -26.39 -8.96
CA PHE A 280 -15.13 -26.35 -9.66
C PHE A 280 -14.57 -27.75 -9.82
N TYR A 281 -13.72 -27.92 -10.82
CA TYR A 281 -12.98 -29.15 -10.95
C TYR A 281 -11.77 -29.10 -10.03
N GLY A 282 -11.76 -29.96 -9.02
CA GLY A 282 -10.64 -30.11 -8.09
C GLY A 282 -9.39 -30.69 -8.76
N ALA A 283 -8.36 -30.93 -7.96
CA ALA A 283 -7.03 -31.35 -8.43
C ALA A 283 -7.02 -32.67 -9.25
N PHE A 284 -8.06 -33.50 -9.12
CA PHE A 284 -8.21 -34.77 -9.85
C PHE A 284 -9.22 -34.69 -11.00
N ASN A 285 -9.54 -33.48 -11.48
CA ASN A 285 -10.59 -33.25 -12.46
C ASN A 285 -11.95 -33.85 -12.05
N ARG A 286 -12.21 -33.86 -10.74
CA ARG A 286 -13.50 -34.25 -10.15
C ARG A 286 -14.27 -32.99 -9.79
N LEU A 287 -15.56 -32.97 -10.07
CA LEU A 287 -16.45 -31.89 -9.69
C LEU A 287 -16.52 -31.83 -8.15
N GLU A 288 -16.10 -30.71 -7.58
CA GLU A 288 -16.27 -30.39 -6.16
C GLU A 288 -17.47 -29.46 -6.01
N GLN A 289 -18.38 -29.86 -5.12
CA GLN A 289 -19.67 -29.21 -4.87
C GLN A 289 -19.83 -29.00 -3.36
N PHE A 290 -20.58 -27.99 -2.94
CA PHE A 290 -20.99 -27.92 -1.54
C PHE A 290 -22.18 -28.86 -1.31
N VAL A 291 -22.27 -29.44 -0.12
CA VAL A 291 -23.31 -30.43 0.24
C VAL A 291 -24.03 -29.96 1.49
N ASP A 292 -25.35 -29.78 1.41
CA ASP A 292 -26.22 -29.53 2.57
C ASP A 292 -27.22 -30.69 2.77
N PHE A 293 -28.21 -30.53 3.65
CA PHE A 293 -29.23 -31.55 3.91
C PHE A 293 -30.10 -31.91 2.69
N ARG A 294 -30.11 -31.07 1.65
CA ARG A 294 -30.82 -31.26 0.37
C ARG A 294 -29.93 -31.94 -0.68
N GLY A 295 -28.68 -32.25 -0.37
CA GLY A 295 -27.75 -32.94 -1.26
C GLY A 295 -26.62 -32.03 -1.76
N ALA A 296 -25.97 -32.45 -2.85
CA ALA A 296 -24.90 -31.69 -3.48
C ALA A 296 -25.48 -30.61 -4.40
N HIS A 297 -24.94 -29.40 -4.30
CA HIS A 297 -25.44 -28.23 -4.98
C HIS A 297 -24.38 -27.63 -5.89
N CYS A 298 -24.77 -27.33 -7.12
CA CYS A 298 -24.12 -26.35 -7.97
C CYS A 298 -25.10 -25.23 -8.27
N GLN A 299 -24.69 -23.98 -8.12
CA GLN A 299 -25.45 -22.85 -8.61
C GLN A 299 -24.86 -22.45 -9.96
N CYS A 300 -25.61 -22.78 -10.98
CA CYS A 300 -25.22 -22.55 -12.35
C CYS A 300 -25.36 -21.08 -12.72
N PHE A 301 -24.51 -20.62 -13.64
CA PHE A 301 -24.70 -19.32 -14.26
C PHE A 301 -26.09 -19.24 -14.91
N HIS A 302 -26.63 -18.03 -15.03
CA HIS A 302 -27.89 -17.81 -15.73
C HIS A 302 -27.89 -18.52 -17.09
N GLY A 303 -28.86 -19.42 -17.26
CA GLY A 303 -29.03 -20.21 -18.46
C GLY A 303 -28.33 -21.57 -18.49
N PHE A 304 -27.73 -22.00 -17.39
CA PHE A 304 -27.22 -23.36 -17.23
C PHE A 304 -27.94 -24.06 -16.08
N VAL A 305 -28.13 -25.37 -16.20
CA VAL A 305 -28.79 -26.26 -15.23
C VAL A 305 -28.08 -27.62 -15.22
N GLY A 306 -28.44 -28.50 -14.29
CA GLY A 306 -27.82 -29.82 -14.14
C GLY A 306 -26.89 -29.90 -12.93
N VAL A 307 -26.42 -31.12 -12.63
CA VAL A 307 -25.69 -31.39 -11.39
C VAL A 307 -24.33 -30.70 -11.40
N GLY A 308 -23.68 -30.53 -12.55
CA GLY A 308 -22.44 -29.78 -12.74
C GLY A 308 -22.57 -28.59 -13.69
N CYS A 309 -23.79 -28.06 -13.87
CA CYS A 309 -24.07 -26.96 -14.81
C CYS A 309 -23.73 -27.28 -16.27
N GLU A 310 -23.84 -28.56 -16.62
CA GLU A 310 -23.50 -29.11 -17.94
C GLU A 310 -24.62 -28.97 -18.97
N LYS A 311 -25.85 -28.66 -18.53
CA LYS A 311 -27.01 -28.50 -19.41
C LYS A 311 -27.34 -27.02 -19.54
N THR A 312 -27.86 -26.63 -20.69
CA THR A 312 -28.39 -25.28 -20.90
C THR A 312 -29.85 -25.27 -20.46
N ASP A 313 -30.27 -24.28 -19.68
CA ASP A 313 -31.67 -24.11 -19.33
C ASP A 313 -32.47 -23.70 -20.57
N HIS A 314 -33.71 -24.14 -20.66
CA HIS A 314 -34.60 -23.76 -21.74
C HIS A 314 -35.70 -22.85 -21.20
N CYS A 315 -35.83 -21.67 -21.78
CA CYS A 315 -36.95 -20.79 -21.52
C CYS A 315 -38.22 -21.48 -22.03
N PRO A 316 -39.25 -21.66 -21.19
CA PRO A 316 -40.51 -22.27 -21.60
C PRO A 316 -41.21 -21.41 -22.66
N THR A 317 -42.12 -22.02 -23.41
CA THR A 317 -42.99 -21.25 -24.31
C THR A 317 -43.79 -20.21 -23.53
N GLU A 318 -43.75 -18.96 -23.96
CA GLU A 318 -44.40 -17.85 -23.28
C GLU A 318 -45.10 -16.96 -24.32
N LYS A 319 -46.31 -16.47 -24.00
CA LYS A 319 -47.01 -15.50 -24.84
C LYS A 319 -47.00 -14.15 -24.15
N THR A 320 -46.23 -13.22 -24.67
CA THR A 320 -46.22 -11.82 -24.20
C THR A 320 -47.22 -11.02 -25.02
N ILE A 321 -48.17 -10.35 -24.36
CA ILE A 321 -49.18 -9.51 -25.01
C ILE A 321 -48.94 -8.07 -24.58
N ASP A 322 -48.79 -7.16 -25.54
CA ASP A 322 -48.70 -5.73 -25.31
C ASP A 322 -49.85 -4.98 -25.99
N THR A 323 -49.85 -3.65 -25.89
CA THR A 323 -50.86 -2.76 -26.49
C THR A 323 -50.96 -2.84 -28.02
N TYR A 324 -49.97 -3.42 -28.70
CA TYR A 324 -49.83 -3.43 -30.16
C TYR A 324 -49.88 -4.84 -30.76
N GLY A 325 -49.88 -5.90 -29.96
CA GLY A 325 -50.00 -7.29 -30.41
C GLY A 325 -49.58 -8.34 -29.39
N GLY A 326 -49.54 -9.60 -29.83
CA GLY A 326 -49.03 -10.71 -29.03
C GLY A 326 -47.82 -11.35 -29.72
N LEU A 327 -46.74 -11.55 -28.96
CA LEU A 327 -45.56 -12.30 -29.36
C LEU A 327 -45.58 -13.67 -28.68
N ASP A 328 -45.55 -14.73 -29.49
CA ASP A 328 -45.41 -16.11 -29.02
C ASP A 328 -43.93 -16.50 -29.03
N TRP A 329 -43.34 -16.61 -27.85
CA TRP A 329 -42.00 -17.10 -27.62
C TRP A 329 -42.01 -18.64 -27.68
N ARG A 330 -41.16 -19.18 -28.56
CA ARG A 330 -40.92 -20.62 -28.62
C ARG A 330 -39.94 -21.03 -27.51
N GLU A 331 -39.90 -22.31 -27.20
CA GLU A 331 -38.91 -22.87 -26.29
C GLU A 331 -37.50 -22.67 -26.87
N VAL A 332 -36.62 -22.03 -26.10
CA VAL A 332 -35.28 -21.63 -26.57
C VAL A 332 -34.26 -21.78 -25.45
N SER A 333 -33.04 -22.18 -25.79
CA SER A 333 -31.94 -22.20 -24.82
C SER A 333 -31.68 -20.80 -24.30
N ALA A 334 -31.42 -20.67 -23.01
CA ALA A 334 -30.99 -19.42 -22.43
C ALA A 334 -29.72 -18.89 -23.11
N ASN A 335 -29.64 -17.56 -23.27
CA ASN A 335 -28.64 -16.84 -24.08
C ASN A 335 -28.65 -17.12 -25.60
N ALA A 336 -29.62 -17.87 -26.13
CA ALA A 336 -29.82 -17.99 -27.58
C ALA A 336 -30.63 -16.80 -28.11
N THR A 337 -30.21 -16.27 -29.27
CA THR A 337 -31.01 -15.26 -29.99
C THR A 337 -32.02 -15.96 -30.88
N VAL A 338 -33.30 -15.59 -30.76
CA VAL A 338 -34.37 -16.15 -31.60
C VAL A 338 -35.07 -15.06 -32.39
N GLN A 339 -35.23 -15.32 -33.68
CA GLN A 339 -36.05 -14.49 -34.56
C GLN A 339 -37.51 -14.89 -34.39
N VAL A 340 -38.29 -13.99 -33.81
CA VAL A 340 -39.74 -14.15 -33.69
C VAL A 340 -40.38 -13.41 -34.88
N PRO A 341 -41.14 -14.09 -35.75
CA PRO A 341 -41.85 -13.40 -36.82
C PRO A 341 -42.93 -12.50 -36.22
N CYS A 342 -42.91 -11.21 -36.57
CA CYS A 342 -43.97 -10.28 -36.19
C CYS A 342 -45.24 -10.60 -37.00
N GLU A 343 -46.14 -11.40 -36.45
CA GLU A 343 -47.49 -11.52 -37.01
C GLU A 343 -48.28 -10.26 -36.64
N ALA A 344 -48.23 -9.26 -37.53
CA ALA A 344 -49.06 -8.07 -37.45
C ALA A 344 -50.53 -8.46 -37.71
N ASN A 345 -51.20 -9.03 -36.70
CA ASN A 345 -52.65 -9.11 -36.70
C ASN A 345 -53.21 -7.71 -36.38
N ILE A 346 -53.26 -6.89 -37.42
CA ILE A 346 -53.99 -5.63 -37.45
C ILE A 346 -55.47 -5.98 -37.29
N TRP A 347 -55.98 -5.93 -36.06
CA TRP A 347 -57.41 -5.82 -35.82
C TRP A 347 -57.76 -4.34 -35.80
N ILE A 348 -58.24 -3.84 -36.94
CA ILE A 348 -58.97 -2.57 -36.99
C ILE A 348 -60.31 -2.83 -36.28
N ALA A 349 -60.56 -2.07 -35.22
CA ALA A 349 -61.90 -1.79 -34.73
C ALA A 349 -62.12 -0.28 -34.78
#